data_AF-A0A7C3HJ51-F1
#
_entry.id   AF-A0A7C3HJ51-F1
#
_cell.length_a   1.000
_cell.length_b   1.000
_cell.length_c   1.000
_cell.angle_alpha   90.00
_cell.angle_beta   90.00
_cell.angle_gamma   90.00
#
_symmetry.space_group_name_H-M   'P 1'
#
loop_
_entity.id
_entity.type
_entity.pdbx_description
1 polymer ?
#
loop_
_entity_poly.entity_id
_entity_poly.type
_entity_poly.pdbx_seq_one_letter_code
_entity_poly.pdbx_strand_id
1 'polypeptide(L)'
;MRRKRAILLCGVVGLMGLVLLFARWSGSRAPALVVTFRGYTNTQDGTRAVALCLSNRSRAALDRLSNYDLVFRTADRYSSTPASLPINRLLSAGASETVVVPVPAGSGEWCVRFCFRRVPGGWEKWFIRLRQMVASWGLPVGYGESMYPAESVWMNR
;
A
#
# COMPACT_ATOMS: atom_id res chain seq x y z
N MET A 1 -17.01 -7.91 49.64
CA MET A 1 -15.89 -8.19 48.69
C MET A 1 -16.32 -8.78 47.35
N ARG A 2 -17.28 -9.71 47.27
CA ARG A 2 -17.64 -10.40 46.00
C ARG A 2 -18.16 -9.49 44.87
N ARG A 3 -18.94 -8.44 45.18
CA ARG A 3 -19.47 -7.49 44.16
C ARG A 3 -18.38 -6.68 43.45
N LYS A 4 -17.32 -6.28 44.14
CA LYS A 4 -16.20 -5.51 43.55
C LYS A 4 -15.40 -6.33 42.54
N ARG A 5 -15.27 -7.65 42.77
CA ARG A 5 -14.58 -8.58 41.84
C ARG A 5 -15.38 -8.82 40.55
N ALA A 6 -16.71 -8.90 40.64
CA ALA A 6 -17.58 -9.07 39.47
C ALA A 6 -17.55 -7.86 38.52
N ILE A 7 -17.59 -6.64 39.07
CA ILE A 7 -17.51 -5.39 38.28
C ILE A 7 -16.17 -5.30 37.54
N LEU A 8 -15.07 -5.68 38.20
CA LEU A 8 -13.74 -5.65 37.61
C LEU A 8 -13.59 -6.65 36.47
N LEU A 9 -14.16 -7.86 36.62
CA LEU A 9 -14.13 -8.90 35.59
C LEU A 9 -14.94 -8.50 34.34
N CYS A 10 -16.14 -7.93 34.54
CA CYS A 10 -16.96 -7.43 33.42
C CYS A 10 -16.27 -6.29 32.68
N GLY A 11 -15.57 -5.40 33.38
CA GLY A 11 -14.79 -4.32 32.76
C GLY A 11 -13.67 -4.84 31.86
N VAL A 12 -12.92 -5.84 32.32
CA VAL A 12 -11.82 -6.44 31.54
C VAL A 12 -12.34 -7.18 30.30
N VAL A 13 -13.43 -7.95 30.43
CA VAL A 13 -14.04 -8.68 29.31
C VAL A 13 -14.63 -7.71 28.29
N GLY A 14 -15.31 -6.65 28.74
CA GLY A 14 -15.83 -5.60 27.86
C GLY A 14 -14.73 -4.87 27.10
N LEU A 15 -13.62 -4.54 27.77
CA LEU A 15 -12.45 -3.93 27.15
C LEU A 15 -11.82 -4.85 26.10
N MET A 16 -11.64 -6.13 26.40
CA MET A 16 -11.14 -7.13 25.42
C MET A 16 -12.06 -7.26 24.22
N GLY A 17 -13.38 -7.32 24.44
CA GLY A 17 -14.37 -7.37 23.36
C GLY A 17 -14.27 -6.17 22.43
N LEU A 18 -14.09 -4.97 23.00
CA LEU A 18 -13.92 -3.73 22.24
C LEU A 18 -12.63 -3.75 21.42
N VAL A 19 -11.51 -4.18 22.01
CA VAL A 19 -10.21 -4.31 21.32
C VAL A 19 -10.29 -5.29 20.15
N LEU A 20 -10.97 -6.43 20.32
CA LEU A 20 -11.16 -7.42 19.25
C LEU A 20 -12.07 -6.90 18.13
N LEU A 21 -13.09 -6.11 18.46
CA LEU A 21 -13.97 -5.44 17.49
C LEU A 21 -13.18 -4.44 16.64
N PHE A 22 -12.34 -3.60 17.26
CA PHE A 22 -11.47 -2.67 16.53
C PHE A 22 -10.38 -3.38 15.72
N ALA A 23 -9.87 -4.52 16.20
CA ALA A 23 -8.93 -5.34 15.44
C ALA A 23 -9.57 -5.97 14.20
N ARG A 24 -10.86 -6.33 14.25
CA ARG A 24 -11.61 -6.87 13.09
C ARG A 24 -12.06 -5.80 12.10
N TRP A 25 -12.10 -4.53 12.48
CA TRP A 25 -12.56 -3.43 11.62
C TRP A 25 -11.50 -2.90 10.64
N SER A 26 -10.38 -3.60 10.48
CA SER A 26 -9.50 -3.45 9.32
C SER A 26 -10.13 -4.10 8.08
N GLY A 27 -11.34 -3.65 7.72
CA GLY A 27 -12.07 -4.12 6.55
C GLY A 27 -11.29 -3.83 5.27
N SER A 28 -11.36 -4.78 4.35
CA SER A 28 -10.79 -4.76 3.00
C SER A 28 -10.84 -3.36 2.39
N ARG A 29 -9.70 -2.66 2.41
CA ARG A 29 -9.60 -1.29 1.92
C ARG A 29 -9.44 -1.35 0.41
N ALA A 30 -10.29 -0.60 -0.29
CA ALA A 30 -10.04 -0.22 -1.68
C ALA A 30 -8.55 0.16 -1.87
N PRO A 31 -7.95 -0.12 -3.05
CA PRO A 31 -6.53 0.10 -3.26
C PRO A 31 -6.16 1.53 -2.87
N ALA A 32 -5.22 1.64 -1.92
CA ALA A 32 -4.82 2.93 -1.36
C ALA A 32 -4.19 3.84 -2.43
N LEU A 33 -3.57 3.23 -3.45
CA LEU A 33 -3.01 3.89 -4.61
C LEU A 33 -3.73 3.41 -5.88
N VAL A 34 -4.31 4.35 -6.62
CA VAL A 34 -4.92 4.11 -7.93
C VAL A 34 -3.98 4.63 -9.01
N VAL A 35 -3.77 3.81 -10.04
CA VAL A 35 -2.96 4.17 -11.20
C VAL A 35 -3.90 4.46 -12.36
N THR A 36 -3.70 5.57 -13.05
CA THR A 36 -4.51 5.96 -14.21
C THR A 36 -3.62 6.26 -15.39
N PHE A 37 -3.87 5.62 -16.53
CA PHE A 37 -3.20 5.90 -17.79
C PHE A 37 -3.58 7.30 -18.29
N ARG A 38 -2.59 8.15 -18.58
CA ARG A 38 -2.81 9.50 -19.13
C ARG A 38 -2.54 9.58 -20.62
N GLY A 39 -1.64 8.75 -21.14
CA GLY A 39 -1.28 8.76 -22.55
C GLY A 39 0.17 8.37 -22.77
N TYR A 40 0.53 8.25 -24.05
CA TYR A 40 1.92 8.11 -24.48
C TYR A 40 2.58 9.48 -24.60
N THR A 41 3.87 9.55 -24.28
CA THR A 41 4.72 10.73 -24.40
C THR A 41 6.13 10.30 -24.83
N ASN A 42 7.00 11.26 -25.12
CA ASN A 42 8.43 11.01 -25.31
C ASN A 42 9.23 11.58 -24.14
N THR A 43 10.32 10.93 -23.75
CA THR A 43 11.31 11.49 -22.84
C THR A 43 12.16 12.56 -23.55
N GLN A 44 12.98 13.28 -22.79
CA GLN A 44 13.92 14.27 -23.36
C GLN A 44 14.86 13.64 -24.40
N ASP A 45 15.24 12.38 -24.21
CA ASP A 45 16.09 11.62 -25.14
C ASP A 45 15.31 11.03 -26.34
N GLY A 46 14.04 11.40 -26.52
CA GLY A 46 13.19 10.90 -27.61
C GLY A 46 12.68 9.46 -27.43
N THR A 47 12.88 8.85 -26.25
CA THR A 47 12.40 7.49 -25.97
C THR A 47 10.90 7.51 -25.70
N ARG A 48 10.14 6.62 -26.33
CA ARG A 48 8.70 6.48 -26.09
C ARG A 48 8.44 6.04 -24.65
N ALA A 49 7.56 6.75 -23.96
CA ALA A 49 7.20 6.55 -22.57
C ALA A 49 5.68 6.63 -22.38
N VAL A 50 5.21 6.16 -21.24
CA VAL A 50 3.83 6.33 -20.78
C VAL A 50 3.78 7.30 -19.62
N ALA A 51 2.82 8.22 -19.66
CA ALA A 51 2.47 9.06 -18.52
C ALA A 51 1.37 8.37 -17.70
N LEU A 52 1.65 8.15 -16.41
CA LEU A 52 0.74 7.54 -15.46
C LEU A 52 0.47 8.50 -14.32
N CYS A 53 -0.79 8.63 -13.92
CA CYS A 53 -1.18 9.39 -12.75
C CYS A 53 -1.41 8.44 -11.58
N LEU A 54 -0.62 8.62 -10.53
CA LEU A 54 -0.72 7.89 -9.27
C LEU A 54 -1.54 8.74 -8.30
N SER A 55 -2.68 8.23 -7.85
CA SER A 55 -3.61 8.95 -6.98
C SER A 55 -3.74 8.25 -5.63
N ASN A 56 -3.42 8.94 -4.55
CA ASN A 56 -3.61 8.45 -3.20
C ASN A 56 -5.08 8.58 -2.78
N ARG A 57 -5.82 7.47 -2.77
CA ARG A 57 -7.20 7.43 -2.26
C ARG A 57 -7.29 7.11 -0.77
N SER A 58 -6.15 6.87 -0.11
CA SER A 58 -6.08 6.67 1.32
C SER A 58 -6.25 7.99 2.08
N ARG A 59 -6.78 7.87 3.30
CA ARG A 59 -6.78 8.96 4.30
C ARG A 59 -5.41 9.22 4.92
N ALA A 60 -4.44 8.33 4.68
CA ALA A 60 -3.07 8.46 5.16
C ALA A 60 -2.12 8.79 4.01
N ALA A 61 -0.99 9.41 4.33
CA ALA A 61 0.08 9.58 3.37
C ALA A 61 0.67 8.21 2.97
N LEU A 62 1.09 8.11 1.71
CA LEU A 62 1.77 6.95 1.15
C LEU A 62 3.19 7.36 0.78
N ASP A 63 4.16 6.53 1.15
CA ASP A 63 5.53 6.63 0.68
C ASP A 63 5.68 5.73 -0.55
N ARG A 64 5.73 6.34 -1.73
CA ARG A 64 5.98 5.61 -2.98
C ARG A 64 7.45 5.26 -3.04
N LEU A 65 7.72 3.96 -3.12
CA LEU A 65 9.09 3.48 -3.29
C LEU A 65 9.59 3.77 -4.71
N SER A 66 10.89 3.93 -4.85
CA SER A 66 11.54 4.16 -6.14
C SER A 66 11.39 2.97 -7.06
N ASN A 67 11.34 1.75 -6.52
CA ASN A 67 11.20 0.53 -7.29
C ASN A 67 9.76 0.29 -7.76
N TYR A 68 9.65 -0.14 -9.01
CA TYR A 68 8.42 -0.64 -9.61
C TYR A 68 8.75 -1.83 -10.51
N ASP A 69 7.76 -2.67 -10.77
CA ASP A 69 7.92 -3.80 -11.68
C ASP A 69 7.17 -3.54 -12.99
N LEU A 70 7.83 -3.80 -14.11
CA LEU A 70 7.18 -3.98 -15.40
C LEU A 70 6.76 -5.43 -15.51
N VAL A 71 5.46 -5.70 -15.54
CA VAL A 71 4.93 -7.06 -15.65
C VAL A 71 4.43 -7.27 -17.07
N PHE A 72 4.95 -8.27 -17.74
CA PHE A 72 4.56 -8.65 -19.09
C PHE A 72 3.66 -9.86 -19.04
N ARG A 73 2.64 -9.86 -19.88
CA ARG A 73 1.81 -11.04 -20.13
C ARG A 73 2.21 -11.64 -21.47
N THR A 74 2.74 -12.85 -21.42
CA THR A 74 2.90 -13.73 -22.59
C THR A 74 1.85 -14.82 -22.54
N ALA A 75 1.65 -15.57 -23.63
CA ALA A 75 0.55 -16.52 -23.80
C ALA A 75 0.35 -17.46 -22.58
N ASP A 76 1.45 -17.93 -21.99
CA ASP A 76 1.41 -18.92 -20.90
C ASP A 76 2.12 -18.47 -19.60
N ARG A 77 2.74 -17.28 -19.58
CA ARG A 77 3.59 -16.85 -18.45
C ARG A 77 3.55 -15.34 -18.20
N TYR A 78 3.69 -14.99 -16.93
CA TYR A 78 4.04 -13.64 -16.51
C TYR A 78 5.54 -13.55 -16.31
N SER A 79 6.15 -12.50 -16.83
CA SER A 79 7.52 -12.10 -16.47
C SER A 79 7.49 -10.72 -15.83
N SER A 80 8.40 -10.45 -14.91
CA SER A 80 8.54 -9.15 -14.28
C SER A 80 9.97 -8.66 -14.40
N THR A 81 10.15 -7.42 -14.86
CA THR A 81 11.44 -6.75 -14.88
C THR A 81 11.41 -5.60 -13.88
N PRO A 82 12.32 -5.59 -12.89
CA PRO A 82 12.40 -4.50 -11.93
C PRO A 82 12.94 -3.25 -12.62
N ALA A 83 12.43 -2.10 -12.22
CA ALA A 83 12.87 -0.79 -12.68
C ALA A 83 12.76 0.24 -11.55
N SER A 84 13.30 1.44 -11.77
CA SER A 84 13.36 2.48 -10.75
C SER A 84 12.99 3.85 -11.28
N LEU A 85 12.30 4.62 -10.44
CA LEU A 85 12.13 6.06 -10.56
C LEU A 85 13.20 6.76 -9.72
N PRO A 86 13.64 7.97 -10.12
CA PRO A 86 14.81 8.62 -9.54
C PRO A 86 14.68 8.93 -8.04
N ILE A 87 13.46 9.09 -7.50
CA ILE A 87 13.25 9.55 -6.13
C ILE A 87 12.01 8.87 -5.49
N ASN A 88 12.13 8.49 -4.21
CA ASN A 88 11.00 8.14 -3.35
C ASN A 88 10.16 9.38 -3.05
N ARG A 89 8.84 9.27 -3.15
CA ARG A 89 7.98 10.44 -2.96
C ARG A 89 6.88 10.17 -1.96
N LEU A 90 6.77 11.07 -1.00
CA LEU A 90 5.64 11.12 -0.09
C LEU A 90 4.43 11.71 -0.82
N LEU A 91 3.41 10.88 -0.98
CA LEU A 91 2.12 11.25 -1.55
C LEU A 91 1.13 11.47 -0.40
N SER A 92 0.84 12.74 -0.11
CA SER A 92 -0.15 13.13 0.90
C SER A 92 -1.53 12.52 0.62
N ALA A 93 -2.39 12.44 1.64
CA ALA A 93 -3.76 11.95 1.48
C ALA A 93 -4.50 12.77 0.41
N GLY A 94 -5.17 12.09 -0.53
CA GLY A 94 -5.87 12.72 -1.65
C GLY A 94 -4.98 13.32 -2.73
N ALA A 95 -3.66 13.35 -2.55
CA ALA A 95 -2.74 13.90 -3.53
C ALA A 95 -2.56 12.95 -4.72
N SER A 96 -2.18 13.54 -5.85
CA SER A 96 -1.82 12.81 -7.05
C SER A 96 -0.47 13.26 -7.58
N GLU A 97 0.25 12.37 -8.22
CA GLU A 97 1.44 12.70 -8.99
C GLU A 97 1.40 12.08 -10.38
N THR A 98 2.13 12.66 -11.31
CA THR A 98 2.34 12.07 -12.64
C THR A 98 3.75 11.52 -12.71
N VAL A 99 3.87 10.27 -13.14
CA VAL A 99 5.15 9.59 -13.37
C VAL A 99 5.25 9.21 -14.84
N VAL A 100 6.46 9.27 -15.37
CA VAL A 100 6.76 8.87 -16.74
C VAL A 100 7.57 7.59 -16.67
N VAL A 101 7.09 6.55 -17.34
CA VAL A 101 7.72 5.22 -17.35
C VAL A 101 8.08 4.88 -18.80
N PRO A 102 9.33 4.49 -19.11
CA PRO A 102 9.71 4.06 -20.44
C PRO A 102 8.83 2.90 -20.93
N VAL A 103 8.38 2.95 -22.18
CA VAL A 103 7.67 1.81 -22.78
C VAL A 103 8.69 0.70 -23.03
N PRO A 104 8.47 -0.52 -22.50
CA PRO A 104 9.44 -1.59 -22.68
C PRO A 104 9.62 -1.99 -24.15
N ALA A 105 10.83 -2.45 -24.47
CA ALA A 105 11.16 -2.99 -25.78
C ALA A 105 10.57 -4.40 -25.92
N GLY A 106 9.32 -4.50 -26.38
CA GLY A 106 8.65 -5.78 -26.64
C GLY A 106 7.26 -5.59 -27.24
N SER A 107 6.79 -6.56 -28.02
CA SER A 107 5.40 -6.64 -28.47
C SER A 107 4.59 -7.49 -27.48
N GLY A 108 3.61 -6.90 -26.82
CA GLY A 108 2.72 -7.62 -25.90
C GLY A 108 2.00 -6.70 -24.93
N GLU A 109 1.03 -7.25 -24.20
CA GLU A 109 0.38 -6.56 -23.10
C GLU A 109 1.34 -6.50 -21.90
N TRP A 110 1.43 -5.33 -21.29
CA TRP A 110 2.27 -5.12 -20.11
C TRP A 110 1.56 -4.20 -19.12
N CYS A 111 1.94 -4.24 -17.86
CA CYS A 111 1.47 -3.32 -16.84
C CYS A 111 2.61 -2.85 -15.94
N VAL A 112 2.37 -1.76 -15.22
CA VAL A 112 3.29 -1.24 -14.21
C VAL A 112 2.73 -1.54 -12.83
N ARG A 113 3.53 -2.17 -11.97
CA ARG A 113 3.20 -2.43 -10.58
C ARG A 113 4.06 -1.54 -9.69
N PHE A 114 3.42 -0.60 -9.02
CA PHE A 114 4.08 0.27 -8.06
C PHE A 114 4.06 -0.32 -6.65
N CYS A 115 5.17 -0.15 -5.96
CA CYS A 115 5.33 -0.51 -4.56
C CYS A 115 5.18 0.76 -3.69
N PHE A 116 4.38 0.67 -2.63
CA PHE A 116 4.24 1.77 -1.69
C PHE A 116 4.11 1.27 -0.26
N ARG A 117 4.50 2.13 0.67
CA ARG A 117 4.37 1.92 2.10
C ARG A 117 3.40 2.95 2.67
N ARG A 118 2.45 2.50 3.47
CA ARG A 118 1.57 3.44 4.20
C ARG A 118 2.38 4.11 5.32
N VAL A 119 2.35 5.44 5.38
CA VAL A 119 2.97 6.17 6.49
C VAL A 119 1.99 6.22 7.65
N PRO A 120 2.30 5.61 8.81
CA PRO A 120 1.38 5.59 9.93
C PRO A 120 1.19 7.01 10.49
N GLY A 121 -0.06 7.39 10.73
CA GLY A 121 -0.40 8.63 11.43
C GLY A 121 0.01 8.61 12.90
N GLY A 122 -0.12 9.73 13.61
CA GLY A 122 0.29 9.86 15.02
C GLY A 122 -0.31 8.80 15.94
N TRP A 123 -1.63 8.58 15.86
CA TRP A 123 -2.33 7.55 16.64
C TRP A 123 -1.93 6.13 16.20
N GLU A 124 -1.72 5.89 14.90
CA GLU A 124 -1.31 4.59 14.38
C GLU A 124 0.10 4.21 14.85
N LYS A 125 1.02 5.18 14.91
CA LYS A 125 2.36 4.98 15.49
C LYS A 125 2.27 4.55 16.96
N TRP A 126 1.35 5.14 17.73
CA TRP A 126 1.12 4.74 19.11
C TRP A 126 0.58 3.31 19.21
N PHE A 127 -0.38 2.92 18.38
CA PHE A 127 -0.86 1.53 18.31
C PHE A 127 0.23 0.55 17.87
N ILE A 128 1.08 0.90 16.91
CA ILE A 128 2.21 0.08 16.50
C ILE A 128 3.16 -0.15 17.69
N ARG A 129 3.50 0.90 18.45
CA ARG A 129 4.31 0.79 19.66
C ARG A 129 3.65 -0.09 20.73
N LEU A 130 2.36 0.11 20.98
CA LEU A 130 1.60 -0.72 21.92
C LEU A 130 1.63 -2.19 21.50
N ARG A 131 1.44 -2.47 20.21
CA ARG A 131 1.51 -3.83 19.65
C ARG A 131 2.90 -4.45 19.79
N GLN A 132 3.97 -3.68 19.54
CA GLN A 132 5.35 -4.13 19.77
C GLN A 132 5.60 -4.45 21.26
N MET A 133 5.07 -3.62 22.17
CA MET A 133 5.16 -3.87 23.60
C MET A 133 4.41 -5.15 24.01
N VAL A 134 3.19 -5.36 23.49
CA VAL A 134 2.42 -6.60 23.72
C VAL A 134 3.15 -7.82 23.14
N ALA A 135 3.74 -7.71 21.95
CA ALA A 135 4.53 -8.77 21.34
C ALA A 135 5.79 -9.10 22.18
N SER A 136 6.41 -8.10 22.82
CA SER A 136 7.55 -8.32 23.71
C SER A 136 7.21 -9.15 24.95
N TRP A 137 5.92 -9.28 25.29
CA TRP A 137 5.42 -10.16 26.35
C TRP A 137 5.07 -11.58 25.85
N GLY A 138 5.47 -11.93 24.62
CA GLY A 138 5.25 -13.26 24.04
C GLY A 138 3.83 -13.51 23.53
N LEU A 139 3.00 -12.48 23.45
CA LEU A 139 1.64 -12.59 22.93
C LEU A 139 1.65 -12.56 21.39
N PRO A 140 0.82 -13.38 20.72
CA PRO A 140 0.77 -13.41 19.26
C PRO A 140 0.17 -12.11 18.72
N VAL A 141 0.96 -11.37 17.94
CA VAL A 141 0.53 -10.13 17.31
C VAL A 141 0.76 -10.26 15.80
N GLY A 142 -0.32 -10.27 15.01
CA GLY A 142 -0.21 -10.39 13.55
C GLY A 142 0.36 -9.13 12.90
N TYR A 143 1.54 -9.22 12.29
CA TYR A 143 2.08 -8.13 11.47
C TYR A 143 1.33 -8.10 10.14
N GLY A 144 0.37 -7.18 10.01
CA GLY A 144 -0.25 -6.92 8.71
C GLY A 144 0.82 -6.33 7.79
N GLU A 145 1.06 -6.97 6.65
CA GLU A 145 2.03 -6.50 5.66
C GLU A 145 1.74 -5.02 5.32
N SER A 146 2.71 -4.16 5.62
CA SER A 146 2.64 -2.72 5.36
C SER A 146 2.85 -2.35 3.88
N MET A 147 2.96 -3.36 3.03
CA MET A 147 3.11 -3.24 1.59
C MET A 147 1.77 -3.61 0.97
N TYR A 148 1.09 -2.61 0.42
CA TYR A 148 -0.17 -2.84 -0.25
C TYR A 148 0.10 -2.85 -1.75
N PRO A 149 -0.44 -3.82 -2.52
CA PRO A 149 -0.32 -3.78 -3.96
C PRO A 149 -1.10 -2.56 -4.50
N ALA A 150 -0.48 -1.82 -5.41
CA ALA A 150 -1.18 -0.80 -6.19
C ALA A 150 -2.11 -1.48 -7.20
N GLU A 151 -3.18 -0.78 -7.58
CA GLU A 151 -3.97 -1.20 -8.73
C GLU A 151 -3.10 -1.15 -9.98
N SER A 152 -2.96 -2.27 -10.69
CA SER A 152 -2.17 -2.36 -11.92
C SER A 152 -3.03 -2.05 -13.14
N VAL A 153 -2.52 -1.23 -14.05
CA VAL A 153 -3.19 -0.91 -15.33
C VAL A 153 -2.48 -1.64 -16.46
N TRP A 154 -3.22 -2.47 -17.20
CA TRP A 154 -2.72 -3.14 -18.40
C TRP A 154 -2.74 -2.19 -19.60
N MET A 155 -1.67 -2.26 -20.39
CA MET A 155 -1.37 -1.35 -21.48
C MET A 155 -1.04 -2.17 -22.72
N ASN A 156 -1.64 -1.75 -23.84
CA ASN A 156 -1.40 -2.31 -25.16
C ASN A 156 -0.62 -1.30 -25.99
N ARG A 157 0.38 -1.81 -26.72
CA ARG A 157 1.40 -1.01 -27.42
C ARG A 157 0.83 -0.14 -28.53
#